data_AF-A0AAD5IAP5-F1
#
_entry.id   AF-A0AAD5IAP5-F1
#
_cell.length_a   1.000
_cell.length_b   1.000
_cell.length_c   1.000
_cell.angle_alpha   90.00
_cell.angle_beta   90.00
_cell.angle_gamma   90.00
#
_symmetry.space_group_name_H-M   'P 1'
#
loop_
_entity.id
_entity.type
_entity.pdbx_description
1 polymer ?
#
loop_
_entity_poly.entity_id
_entity_poly.type
_entity_poly.pdbx_seq_one_letter_code
_entity_poly.pdbx_strand_id
1 'polypeptide(L)'
;MLDRILRMLVSHCVLGCSVVGGDQRLYSLTPVSKYFVTNQDGVSLCPLLSLSQDKLSIKIWFELKNAILEGGIPFNNLNGMHLYEYLGTDTGLNQVFNRTMFNHTTIVMKRILNYYKGFEQFNQLVDVGGGLGVALDIITSNTHISRVSTLICLMLYNKLLLR
;
A
#
# COMPACT_ATOMS: atom_id res chain seq x y z
N MET A 1 -29.95 2.64 -3.88
CA MET A 1 -28.67 2.88 -3.15
C MET A 1 -27.48 2.86 -4.10
N LEU A 2 -27.30 1.79 -4.90
CA LEU A 2 -26.19 1.63 -5.83
C LEU A 2 -26.04 2.81 -6.83
N ASP A 3 -27.11 3.22 -7.52
CA ASP A 3 -27.07 4.36 -8.46
C ASP A 3 -26.48 5.62 -7.83
N ARG A 4 -26.83 5.94 -6.57
CA ARG A 4 -26.31 7.12 -5.87
C ARG A 4 -24.81 7.04 -5.60
N ILE A 5 -24.32 5.86 -5.21
CA ILE A 5 -22.88 5.61 -4.97
C ILE A 5 -22.12 5.72 -6.29
N LEU A 6 -22.62 5.07 -7.34
CA LEU A 6 -21.98 5.09 -8.66
C LEU A 6 -21.95 6.52 -9.25
N ARG A 7 -23.00 7.32 -9.08
CA ARG A 7 -22.99 8.74 -9.47
C ARG A 7 -21.93 9.56 -8.73
N MET A 8 -21.73 9.31 -7.44
CA MET A 8 -20.66 9.97 -6.67
C MET A 8 -19.28 9.58 -7.20
N LEU A 9 -19.08 8.31 -7.57
CA LEU A 9 -17.83 7.86 -8.19
C LEU A 9 -17.63 8.48 -9.59
N VAL A 10 -18.71 8.67 -10.34
CA VAL A 10 -18.68 9.38 -11.64
C VAL A 10 -18.30 10.85 -11.47
N SER A 11 -18.83 11.55 -10.46
CA SER A 11 -18.49 12.96 -10.23
C SER A 11 -17.01 13.17 -9.86
N HIS A 12 -16.30 12.11 -9.48
CA HIS A 12 -14.86 12.09 -9.21
C HIS A 12 -14.05 11.38 -10.31
N CYS A 13 -14.64 11.14 -11.49
CA CYS A 13 -14.03 10.47 -12.64
C CYS A 13 -13.50 9.05 -12.34
N VAL A 14 -13.92 8.42 -11.24
CA VAL A 14 -13.58 7.03 -10.92
C VAL A 14 -14.33 6.10 -11.87
N LEU A 15 -15.59 6.42 -12.19
CA LEU A 15 -16.40 5.71 -13.18
C LEU A 15 -16.85 6.65 -14.31
N GLY A 16 -17.18 6.08 -15.46
CA GLY A 16 -17.89 6.75 -16.53
C GLY A 16 -19.39 6.54 -16.42
N CYS A 17 -20.17 7.44 -17.03
CA CYS A 17 -21.62 7.32 -17.10
C CYS A 17 -22.12 7.72 -18.49
N SER A 18 -23.07 6.96 -19.02
CA SER A 18 -23.87 7.34 -20.19
C SER A 18 -25.36 7.24 -19.85
N VAL A 19 -26.19 8.03 -20.53
CA VAL A 19 -27.65 7.99 -20.40
C VAL A 19 -28.23 7.41 -21.68
N VAL A 20 -29.06 6.38 -21.55
CA VAL A 20 -29.71 5.67 -22.65
C VAL A 20 -31.22 5.78 -22.47
N GLY A 21 -31.96 6.04 -23.56
CA GLY A 21 -33.42 6.05 -23.55
C GLY A 21 -34.07 7.12 -22.66
N GLY A 22 -33.40 8.25 -22.44
CA GLY A 22 -33.93 9.40 -21.68
C GLY A 22 -33.60 9.38 -20.19
N ASP A 23 -33.71 8.21 -19.53
CA ASP A 23 -33.61 8.14 -18.05
C ASP A 23 -32.71 7.02 -17.49
N GLN A 24 -32.25 6.06 -18.32
CA GLN A 24 -31.44 4.95 -17.82
C GLN A 24 -29.95 5.31 -17.81
N ARG A 25 -29.32 5.27 -16.64
CA ARG A 25 -27.85 5.44 -16.50
C ARG A 25 -27.12 4.11 -16.60
N LEU A 26 -26.11 4.06 -17.46
CA LEU A 26 -25.16 2.96 -17.56
C LEU A 26 -23.78 3.44 -17.09
N TYR A 27 -23.08 2.59 -16.36
CA TYR A 27 -21.80 2.90 -15.76
C TYR A 27 -20.68 2.10 -16.43
N SER A 28 -19.52 2.73 -16.60
CA SER A 28 -18.34 2.11 -17.21
C SER A 28 -17.09 2.32 -16.38
N LEU A 29 -16.12 1.42 -16.55
CA LEU A 29 -14.80 1.55 -15.94
C LEU A 29 -13.97 2.61 -16.68
N THR A 30 -13.29 3.47 -15.93
CA THR A 30 -12.32 4.45 -16.43
C THR A 30 -10.87 3.93 -16.25
N PRO A 31 -9.86 4.60 -16.80
CA PRO A 31 -8.46 4.29 -16.50
C PRO A 31 -8.13 4.29 -14.99
N VAL A 32 -8.75 5.16 -14.19
CA VAL A 32 -8.54 5.20 -12.73
C VAL A 32 -9.11 3.95 -12.06
N SER A 33 -10.31 3.52 -12.46
CA SER A 33 -10.92 2.31 -11.88
C SER A 33 -10.10 1.04 -12.08
N LYS A 34 -9.24 0.98 -13.12
CA LYS A 34 -8.35 -0.17 -13.37
C LYS A 34 -7.39 -0.44 -12.21
N TYR A 35 -7.02 0.57 -11.42
CA TYR A 35 -6.18 0.38 -10.24
C TYR A 35 -6.94 -0.27 -9.07
N PHE A 36 -8.28 -0.23 -9.06
CA PHE A 36 -9.12 -0.77 -7.99
C PHE A 36 -9.80 -2.10 -8.36
N VAL A 37 -9.54 -2.60 -9.57
CA VAL A 37 -9.93 -3.95 -10.02
C VAL A 37 -8.68 -4.83 -10.03
N THR A 38 -8.83 -6.10 -9.70
CA THR A 38 -7.74 -7.08 -9.76
C THR A 38 -7.18 -7.17 -11.18
N ASN A 39 -5.88 -6.90 -11.32
CA ASN A 39 -5.18 -6.98 -12.61
C ASN A 39 -4.74 -8.43 -12.92
N GLN A 40 -4.03 -8.61 -14.04
CA GLN A 40 -3.50 -9.92 -14.47
C GLN A 40 -2.52 -10.58 -13.49
N ASP A 41 -1.94 -9.80 -12.57
CA ASP A 41 -1.03 -10.29 -11.54
C ASP A 41 -1.75 -10.61 -10.22
N GLY A 42 -3.08 -10.56 -10.21
CA GLY A 42 -3.88 -10.80 -9.02
C GLY A 42 -3.86 -9.67 -7.98
N VAL A 43 -3.40 -8.46 -8.35
CA VAL A 43 -3.25 -7.33 -7.42
C VAL A 43 -4.11 -6.12 -7.80
N SER A 44 -4.43 -5.28 -6.80
CA SER A 44 -5.08 -3.97 -6.97
C SER A 44 -4.74 -3.03 -5.81
N LEU A 45 -5.10 -1.75 -5.90
CA LEU A 45 -5.02 -0.79 -4.79
C LEU A 45 -6.19 -0.89 -3.80
N CYS A 46 -7.12 -1.82 -4.00
CA CYS A 46 -8.28 -1.99 -3.12
C CYS A 46 -7.89 -2.31 -1.65
N PRO A 47 -6.88 -3.18 -1.37
CA PRO A 47 -6.41 -3.39 0.00
C PRO A 47 -5.85 -2.13 0.66
N LEU A 48 -5.16 -1.27 -0.10
CA LEU A 48 -4.63 0.00 0.41
C LEU A 48 -5.74 0.97 0.78
N LEU A 49 -6.76 1.09 -0.06
CA LEU A 49 -7.94 1.89 0.25
C LEU A 49 -8.66 1.34 1.49
N SER A 50 -8.80 0.01 1.58
CA SER A 50 -9.45 -0.65 2.71
C SER A 50 -8.69 -0.41 4.02
N LEU A 51 -7.35 -0.54 4.01
CA LEU A 51 -6.51 -0.26 5.16
C LEU A 51 -6.62 1.22 5.58
N SER A 52 -6.63 2.14 4.61
CA SER A 52 -6.73 3.59 4.89
C SER A 52 -8.06 3.98 5.51
N GLN A 53 -9.13 3.25 5.17
CA GLN A 53 -10.49 3.49 5.68
C GLN A 53 -10.88 2.56 6.84
N ASP A 54 -9.96 1.74 7.33
CA ASP A 54 -10.21 0.89 8.49
C ASP A 54 -10.48 1.74 9.74
N LYS A 55 -11.27 1.19 10.65
CA LYS A 55 -11.64 1.86 11.90
C LYS A 55 -10.41 2.29 12.71
N LEU A 56 -9.36 1.46 12.76
CA LEU A 56 -8.12 1.83 13.44
C LEU A 56 -7.46 3.02 12.75
N SER A 57 -7.34 2.99 11.42
CA SER A 57 -6.75 4.07 10.63
C SER A 57 -7.48 5.40 10.83
N ILE A 58 -8.81 5.38 10.84
CA ILE A 58 -9.63 6.57 11.12
C ILE A 58 -9.38 7.09 12.55
N LYS A 59 -9.25 6.19 13.54
CA LYS A 59 -8.96 6.59 14.93
C LYS A 59 -7.62 7.29 15.11
N ILE A 60 -6.59 6.87 14.38
CA ILE A 60 -5.27 7.52 14.41
C ILE A 60 -5.39 9.01 14.06
N TRP A 61 -6.26 9.37 13.11
CA TRP A 61 -6.45 10.78 12.73
C TRP A 61 -7.06 11.63 13.85
N PHE A 62 -7.85 11.05 14.74
CA PHE A 62 -8.38 11.78 15.90
C PHE A 62 -7.30 12.08 16.96
N GLU A 63 -6.23 11.28 17.02
CA GLU A 63 -5.07 11.52 17.89
C GLU A 63 -4.05 12.51 17.31
N LEU A 64 -4.23 12.94 16.05
CA LEU A 64 -3.29 13.86 15.40
C LEU A 64 -3.15 15.18 16.16
N LYS A 65 -4.27 15.71 16.69
CA LYS A 65 -4.24 16.94 17.48
C LYS A 65 -3.37 16.77 18.73
N ASN A 66 -3.56 15.69 19.48
CA ASN A 66 -2.82 15.44 20.71
C ASN A 66 -1.33 15.26 20.41
N ALA A 67 -0.99 14.53 19.35
CA ALA A 67 0.40 14.38 18.92
C ALA A 67 1.07 15.71 18.54
N ILE A 68 0.32 16.67 17.97
CA ILE A 68 0.84 18.01 17.67
C ILE A 68 1.09 18.82 18.95
N LEU A 69 0.20 18.72 19.94
CA LEU A 69 0.26 19.52 21.16
C LEU A 69 1.24 18.96 22.20
N GLU A 70 1.24 17.64 22.38
CA GLU A 70 1.93 16.93 23.46
C GLU A 70 3.15 16.15 22.95
N GLY A 71 3.30 16.03 21.64
CA GLY A 71 4.33 15.22 21.00
C GLY A 71 3.94 13.75 20.85
N GLY A 72 4.84 12.98 20.25
CA GLY A 72 4.65 11.56 19.96
C GLY A 72 4.10 11.27 18.57
N ILE A 73 3.71 10.01 18.35
CA ILE A 73 3.18 9.52 17.08
C ILE A 73 1.73 9.14 17.33
N PRO A 74 0.74 9.62 16.55
CA PRO A 74 -0.68 9.37 16.82
C PRO A 74 -1.03 7.89 17.02
N PHE A 75 -0.42 6.99 16.23
CA PHE A 75 -0.61 5.55 16.42
C PHE A 75 -0.11 5.06 17.79
N ASN A 76 1.08 5.50 18.20
CA ASN A 76 1.68 5.09 19.47
C ASN A 76 0.91 5.66 20.65
N ASN A 77 0.46 6.92 20.56
CA ASN A 77 -0.34 7.55 21.60
C ASN A 77 -1.67 6.79 21.78
N LEU A 78 -2.29 6.34 20.68
CA LEU A 78 -3.54 5.57 20.71
C LEU A 78 -3.37 4.15 21.26
N ASN A 79 -2.30 3.44 20.87
CA ASN A 79 -2.17 2.00 21.09
C ASN A 79 -1.09 1.62 22.13
N GLY A 80 -0.35 2.60 22.65
CA GLY A 80 0.71 2.41 23.64
C GLY A 80 1.98 1.73 23.14
N MET A 81 2.09 1.45 21.84
CA MET A 81 3.22 0.74 21.23
C MET A 81 3.42 1.13 19.77
N HIS A 82 4.58 0.79 19.19
CA HIS A 82 4.86 1.08 17.79
C HIS A 82 4.02 0.21 16.85
N LEU A 83 3.70 0.71 15.64
CA LEU A 83 2.90 -0.03 14.64
C LEU A 83 3.43 -1.46 14.39
N TYR A 84 4.73 -1.63 14.17
CA TYR A 84 5.29 -2.97 13.92
C TYR A 84 5.21 -3.91 15.12
N GLU A 85 5.26 -3.39 16.35
CA GLU A 85 5.05 -4.19 17.56
C GLU A 85 3.59 -4.62 17.64
N TYR A 86 2.66 -3.68 17.37
CA TYR A 86 1.23 -3.94 17.32
C TYR A 86 0.88 -5.01 16.27
N LEU A 87 1.44 -4.91 15.06
CA LEU A 87 1.28 -5.93 14.01
C LEU A 87 1.81 -7.31 14.43
N GLY A 88 2.78 -7.37 15.35
CA GLY A 88 3.22 -8.62 15.96
C GLY A 88 2.18 -9.25 16.89
N THR A 89 1.30 -8.44 17.47
CA THR A 89 0.24 -8.89 18.39
C THR A 89 -1.10 -9.19 17.69
N ASP A 90 -1.40 -8.50 16.59
CA ASP A 90 -2.65 -8.65 15.83
C ASP A 90 -2.40 -9.33 14.49
N THR A 91 -2.65 -10.64 14.44
CA THR A 91 -2.44 -11.46 13.23
C THR A 91 -3.37 -11.08 12.09
N GLY A 92 -4.58 -10.60 12.38
CA GLY A 92 -5.55 -10.17 11.38
C GLY A 92 -5.10 -8.90 10.68
N LEU A 93 -4.73 -7.89 11.46
CA LEU A 93 -4.21 -6.63 10.92
C LEU A 93 -2.87 -6.84 10.20
N ASN A 94 -2.00 -7.70 10.71
CA ASN A 94 -0.74 -8.05 10.04
C ASN A 94 -0.96 -8.66 8.65
N GLN A 95 -1.95 -9.56 8.51
CA GLN A 95 -2.30 -10.11 7.19
C GLN A 95 -2.82 -9.04 6.24
N VAL A 96 -3.68 -8.13 6.70
CA VAL A 96 -4.19 -7.01 5.90
C VAL A 96 -3.06 -6.07 5.48
N PHE A 97 -2.17 -5.73 6.42
CA PHE A 97 -1.00 -4.89 6.16
C PHE A 97 -0.07 -5.52 5.11
N ASN A 98 0.31 -6.79 5.29
CA ASN A 98 1.19 -7.49 4.36
C ASN A 98 0.56 -7.67 2.97
N ARG A 99 -0.75 -7.97 2.89
CA ARG A 99 -1.47 -8.01 1.61
C ARG A 99 -1.46 -6.65 0.92
N THR A 100 -1.64 -5.58 1.68
CA THR A 100 -1.59 -4.21 1.17
C THR A 100 -0.23 -3.87 0.61
N MET A 101 0.84 -4.15 1.35
CA MET A 101 2.22 -3.93 0.90
C MET A 101 2.55 -4.80 -0.33
N PHE A 102 2.16 -6.07 -0.34
CA PHE A 102 2.34 -6.95 -1.50
C PHE A 102 1.71 -6.36 -2.77
N ASN A 103 0.45 -5.92 -2.68
CA ASN A 103 -0.28 -5.38 -3.81
C ASN A 103 0.34 -4.08 -4.33
N HIS A 104 0.61 -3.14 -3.41
CA HIS A 104 1.18 -1.85 -3.73
C HIS A 104 2.59 -2.00 -4.35
N THR A 105 3.48 -2.78 -3.73
CA THR A 105 4.84 -3.02 -4.22
C THR A 105 4.83 -3.68 -5.59
N THR A 106 3.94 -4.66 -5.83
CA THR A 106 3.84 -5.31 -7.15
C THR A 106 3.51 -4.29 -8.25
N ILE A 107 2.52 -3.43 -8.03
CA ILE A 107 2.10 -2.42 -9.01
C ILE A 107 3.22 -1.41 -9.26
N VAL A 108 3.82 -0.87 -8.20
CA VAL A 108 4.83 0.18 -8.29
C VAL A 108 6.13 -0.36 -8.90
N MET A 109 6.62 -1.52 -8.44
CA MET A 109 7.90 -2.06 -8.91
C MET A 109 7.86 -2.46 -10.39
N LYS A 110 6.76 -3.03 -10.87
CA LYS A 110 6.59 -3.29 -12.30
C LYS A 110 6.64 -2.01 -13.13
N ARG A 111 6.03 -0.93 -12.63
CA ARG A 111 6.12 0.37 -13.30
C ARG A 111 7.54 0.93 -13.27
N ILE A 112 8.24 0.82 -12.15
CA ILE A 112 9.64 1.27 -12.02
C ILE A 112 10.52 0.57 -13.05
N LEU A 113 10.43 -0.75 -13.21
CA LEU A 113 11.27 -1.50 -14.16
C LEU A 113 11.06 -1.13 -15.63
N ASN A 114 9.90 -0.57 -15.98
CA ASN A 114 9.64 -0.07 -17.33
C ASN A 114 10.50 1.16 -17.68
N TYR A 115 10.91 1.95 -16.68
CA TYR A 115 11.58 3.24 -16.88
C TYR A 115 12.98 3.32 -16.26
N TYR A 116 13.22 2.63 -15.14
CA TYR A 116 14.47 2.68 -14.41
C TYR A 116 15.37 1.50 -14.76
N LYS A 117 16.52 1.80 -15.37
CA LYS A 117 17.53 0.81 -15.77
C LYS A 117 18.71 0.70 -14.80
N GLY A 118 18.73 1.50 -13.74
CA GLY A 118 19.86 1.54 -12.80
C GLY A 118 20.05 0.27 -11.97
N PHE A 119 19.18 -0.74 -12.08
CA PHE A 119 19.42 -2.07 -11.52
C PHE A 119 20.39 -2.90 -12.36
N GLU A 120 20.52 -2.64 -13.66
CA GLU A 120 21.35 -3.42 -14.58
C GLU A 120 22.87 -3.26 -14.34
N GLN A 121 23.29 -2.32 -13.50
CA GLN A 121 24.73 -2.12 -13.21
C GLN A 121 25.20 -2.87 -11.96
N PHE A 122 24.29 -3.50 -11.23
CA PHE A 122 24.58 -4.12 -9.94
C PHE A 122 24.47 -5.64 -10.04
N ASN A 123 25.34 -6.34 -9.32
CA ASN A 123 25.28 -7.80 -9.20
C ASN A 123 24.60 -8.26 -7.92
N GLN A 124 24.42 -7.35 -6.96
CA GLN A 124 23.87 -7.61 -5.63
C GLN A 124 22.97 -6.45 -5.21
N LEU A 125 21.85 -6.78 -4.58
CA LEU A 125 20.87 -5.83 -4.09
C LEU A 125 20.37 -6.30 -2.72
N VAL A 126 20.27 -5.38 -1.77
CA VAL A 126 19.72 -5.61 -0.43
C VAL A 126 18.46 -4.76 -0.26
N ASP A 127 17.36 -5.40 0.12
CA ASP A 127 16.08 -4.73 0.41
C ASP A 127 15.84 -4.67 1.91
N VAL A 128 16.23 -3.54 2.50
CA VAL A 128 16.10 -3.30 3.94
C VAL A 128 14.65 -2.99 4.27
N GLY A 129 14.01 -3.87 5.05
CA GLY A 129 12.58 -3.74 5.34
C GLY A 129 11.68 -4.22 4.20
N GLY A 130 12.19 -5.04 3.26
CA GLY A 130 11.46 -5.55 2.09
C GLY A 130 10.23 -6.43 2.35
N GLY A 131 9.83 -6.61 3.62
CA GLY A 131 8.66 -7.38 4.02
C GLY A 131 8.67 -8.80 3.44
N LEU A 132 7.67 -9.11 2.61
CA LEU A 132 7.55 -10.41 1.95
C LEU A 132 8.54 -10.62 0.79
N GLY A 133 9.44 -9.67 0.50
CA GLY A 133 10.50 -9.81 -0.52
C GLY A 133 10.04 -9.58 -1.97
N VAL A 134 8.80 -9.12 -2.16
CA VAL A 134 8.16 -8.97 -3.49
C VAL A 134 8.95 -8.04 -4.41
N ALA A 135 9.52 -6.95 -3.88
CA ALA A 135 10.30 -6.02 -4.70
C ALA A 135 11.56 -6.70 -5.26
N LEU A 136 12.33 -7.38 -4.41
CA LEU A 136 13.50 -8.15 -4.84
C LEU A 136 13.12 -9.26 -5.84
N ASP A 137 12.03 -9.99 -5.59
CA ASP A 137 11.58 -11.05 -6.48
C ASP A 137 11.28 -10.49 -7.89
N ILE A 138 10.59 -9.35 -7.97
CA ILE A 138 10.30 -8.67 -9.24
C ILE A 138 11.59 -8.20 -9.92
N ILE A 139 12.51 -7.56 -9.19
CA ILE A 139 13.77 -7.05 -9.77
C ILE A 139 14.62 -8.19 -10.30
N THR A 140 14.86 -9.22 -9.49
CA THR A 140 15.74 -10.34 -9.84
C THR A 140 15.15 -11.23 -10.94
N SER A 141 13.82 -11.33 -11.04
CA SER A 141 13.17 -12.08 -12.13
C SER A 141 13.26 -11.37 -13.49
N ASN A 142 13.64 -10.08 -13.52
CA ASN A 142 13.72 -9.25 -14.72
C ASN A 142 15.12 -8.71 -14.99
N THR A 143 16.14 -9.10 -14.20
CA THR A 143 17.52 -8.61 -14.30
C THR A 143 18.51 -9.74 -13.99
N HIS A 144 19.82 -9.50 -14.16
CA HIS A 144 20.87 -10.47 -13.86
C HIS A 144 21.35 -10.45 -12.39
N ILE A 145 20.69 -9.69 -11.51
CA ILE A 145 21.10 -9.51 -10.12
C ILE A 145 21.01 -10.84 -9.36
N SER A 146 22.09 -11.21 -8.66
CA SER A 146 22.10 -12.27 -7.65
C SER A 146 21.61 -11.73 -6.30
N ARG A 147 20.60 -12.38 -5.72
CA ARG A 147 19.83 -11.91 -4.55
C ARG A 147 20.70 -11.70 -3.31
N VAL A 148 20.56 -10.57 -2.60
CA VAL A 148 21.06 -10.43 -1.21
C VAL A 148 19.91 -10.01 -0.27
N SER A 149 19.73 -10.84 0.75
CA SER A 149 18.73 -10.88 1.84
C SER A 149 17.81 -9.67 2.12
N THR A 150 16.54 -9.95 2.44
CA THR A 150 15.65 -9.04 3.18
C THR A 150 16.10 -9.00 4.64
N LEU A 151 17.07 -8.13 4.98
CA LEU A 151 17.40 -7.95 6.40
C LEU A 151 16.29 -7.11 7.03
N ILE A 152 15.52 -7.73 7.94
CA ILE A 152 14.70 -7.01 8.91
C ILE A 152 15.70 -6.19 9.74
N CYS A 153 15.86 -4.90 9.43
CA CYS A 153 16.74 -4.00 10.17
C CYS A 153 16.15 -3.60 11.54
N LEU A 154 15.76 -4.59 12.35
CA LEU A 154 15.73 -4.42 13.81
C LEU A 154 17.15 -4.26 14.38
N MET A 155 18.20 -4.63 13.62
CA MET A 155 19.60 -4.51 14.07
C MET A 155 20.24 -3.12 13.89
N LEU A 156 19.69 -2.21 13.08
CA LEU A 156 20.23 -0.85 12.97
C LEU A 156 19.53 0.16 13.89
N TYR A 157 18.28 -0.07 14.27
CA TYR A 157 17.59 0.83 15.20
C TYR A 157 18.21 0.81 16.61
N ASN A 158 18.69 -0.36 17.08
CA ASN A 158 19.37 -0.48 18.38
C ASN A 158 20.83 0.03 18.39
N LYS A 159 21.44 0.32 17.24
CA LYS A 159 22.84 0.80 17.18
C LYS A 159 22.97 2.30 16.90
N LEU A 160 21.93 2.95 16.39
CA LEU A 160 21.95 4.38 16.04
C LEU A 160 21.23 5.29 17.04
N LEU A 161 20.46 4.74 17.99
CA LEU A 161 19.77 5.51 19.05
C LEU A 161 20.39 5.35 20.47
N LEU A 162 21.54 4.66 20.58
CA LEU A 162 22.34 4.56 21.82
C LEU A 162 23.68 5.31 21.71
N ARG A 163 23.70 6.43 20.97
CA ARG A 163 24.72 7.46 21.09
C ARG A 163 24.08 8.82 21.30
#